data_AF-A0A6P0UDD0-F1
#
_entry.id   AF-A0A6P0UDD0-F1
#
_cell.length_a   1.000
_cell.length_b   1.000
_cell.length_c   1.000
_cell.angle_alpha   90.00
_cell.angle_beta   90.00
_cell.angle_gamma   90.00
#
_symmetry.space_group_name_H-M   'P 1'
#
loop_
_entity.id
_entity.type
_entity.pdbx_description
1 polymer ?
#
loop_
_entity_poly.entity_id
_entity_poly.type
_entity_poly.pdbx_seq_one_letter_code
_entity_poly.pdbx_strand_id
1 'polypeptide(L)'
;MNANFMTRAIRSTALITGIAAGTLLAIAGSAQAFSFKTNDFDGTNKPDAKGDIFLESVTIDDEVVTEFSFIEAVFIQSNDEHTGGNTGAASADIGDNATTGVKVEDAQNEDILLNLSTSNLNNIVDTEDKGSFEIDLAFGKAIDNLMIWERGM
;
A
#
# COMPACT_ATOMS: atom_id res chain seq x y z
N MET A 1 38.98 23.31 -73.13
CA MET A 1 38.07 24.44 -73.43
C MET A 1 36.70 24.03 -72.88
N ASN A 2 36.04 24.67 -71.92
CA ASN A 2 36.18 25.98 -71.27
C ASN A 2 35.87 25.86 -69.77
N ALA A 3 36.49 26.73 -68.98
CA ALA A 3 36.22 26.93 -67.56
C ALA A 3 34.89 27.67 -67.34
N ASN A 4 34.26 27.47 -66.18
CA ASN A 4 34.08 28.57 -65.23
C ASN A 4 33.57 28.09 -63.86
N PHE A 5 34.23 28.66 -62.85
CA PHE A 5 33.95 28.62 -61.42
C PHE A 5 32.57 29.22 -61.08
N MET A 6 31.90 28.65 -60.07
CA MET A 6 31.34 29.48 -58.99
C MET A 6 31.18 28.68 -57.69
N THR A 7 32.01 29.06 -56.72
CA THR A 7 31.94 28.72 -55.30
C THR A 7 30.75 29.44 -54.65
N ARG A 8 29.95 28.78 -53.80
CA ARG A 8 29.18 29.48 -52.76
C ARG A 8 28.81 28.57 -51.57
N ALA A 9 29.58 28.81 -50.50
CA ALA A 9 29.20 28.90 -49.08
C ALA A 9 28.32 27.82 -48.42
N ILE A 10 28.97 27.14 -47.47
CA ILE A 10 28.42 26.45 -46.29
C ILE A 10 27.41 27.34 -45.55
N ARG A 11 26.24 26.78 -45.22
CA ARG A 11 25.49 27.12 -44.00
C ARG A 11 24.91 25.84 -43.40
N SER A 12 25.49 25.45 -42.25
CA SER A 12 24.96 24.42 -41.36
C SER A 12 23.68 24.95 -40.72
N THR A 13 22.57 24.22 -40.83
CA THR A 13 21.37 24.49 -40.03
C THR A 13 21.15 23.29 -39.11
N ALA A 14 21.72 23.38 -37.91
CA ALA A 14 21.36 22.50 -36.81
C ALA A 14 19.93 22.86 -36.39
N LEU A 15 18.96 21.98 -36.65
CA LEU A 15 17.66 22.04 -35.98
C LEU A 15 17.83 21.37 -34.61
N ILE A 16 17.96 22.18 -33.57
CA ILE A 16 17.82 21.74 -32.17
C ILE A 16 16.32 21.73 -31.88
N THR A 17 15.69 20.56 -32.00
CA THR A 17 14.34 20.34 -31.43
C THR A 17 14.49 20.11 -29.93
N GLY A 18 14.43 21.20 -29.16
CA GLY A 18 14.14 21.13 -27.74
C GLY A 18 12.65 20.88 -27.53
N ILE A 19 12.29 19.70 -27.03
CA ILE A 19 10.95 19.48 -26.48
C ILE A 19 11.03 19.82 -24.99
N ALA A 20 10.19 20.77 -24.61
CA ALA A 20 10.08 21.33 -23.28
C ALA A 20 9.74 20.26 -22.23
N ALA A 21 10.42 20.31 -21.10
CA ALA A 21 9.94 19.74 -19.85
C ALA A 21 8.64 20.46 -19.45
N GLY A 22 7.62 19.71 -19.02
CA GLY A 22 6.43 20.30 -18.41
C GLY A 22 5.15 19.51 -18.61
N THR A 23 5.02 18.37 -17.93
CA THR A 23 3.71 17.97 -17.41
C THR A 23 3.79 17.90 -15.90
N LEU A 24 3.16 18.91 -15.32
CA LEU A 24 2.81 19.05 -13.92
C LEU A 24 1.99 17.83 -13.48
N LEU A 25 2.57 16.91 -12.70
CA LEU A 25 1.80 15.98 -11.87
C LEU A 25 1.29 16.75 -10.63
N ALA A 26 0.37 17.69 -10.86
CA ALA A 26 -0.46 18.23 -9.81
C ALA A 26 -1.79 17.49 -9.85
N ILE A 27 -1.79 16.24 -9.40
CA ILE A 27 -3.00 15.61 -8.86
C ILE A 27 -3.00 15.90 -7.37
N ALA A 28 -3.22 17.17 -7.03
CA ALA A 28 -3.84 17.48 -5.75
C ALA A 28 -5.32 17.12 -5.92
N GLY A 29 -5.64 15.83 -5.81
CA GLY A 29 -7.02 15.40 -5.64
C GLY A 29 -7.58 16.13 -4.42
N SER A 30 -8.75 16.73 -4.56
CA SER A 30 -9.61 17.06 -3.43
C SER A 30 -9.58 15.89 -2.45
N ALA A 31 -9.54 16.14 -1.13
CA ALA A 31 -9.71 15.09 -0.14
C ALA A 31 -10.94 14.26 -0.53
N GLN A 32 -10.72 13.09 -1.10
CA GLN A 32 -11.78 12.22 -1.56
C GLN A 32 -12.55 11.80 -0.32
N ALA A 33 -13.88 11.80 -0.41
CA ALA A 33 -14.71 11.34 0.68
C ALA A 33 -14.51 9.83 0.82
N PHE A 34 -13.56 9.44 1.67
CA PHE A 34 -13.30 8.06 2.04
C PHE A 34 -14.01 7.78 3.36
N SER A 35 -14.89 6.79 3.35
CA SER A 35 -15.46 6.24 4.58
C SER A 35 -15.52 4.73 4.48
N PHE A 36 -15.57 4.05 5.62
CA PHE A 36 -15.70 2.61 5.65
C PHE A 36 -16.73 2.19 6.69
N LYS A 37 -17.27 1.00 6.52
CA LYS A 37 -18.23 0.37 7.43
C LYS A 37 -17.68 -0.98 7.88
N THR A 38 -17.85 -1.29 9.15
CA THR A 38 -17.54 -2.61 9.72
C THR A 38 -18.78 -3.22 10.37
N ASN A 39 -18.67 -4.50 10.70
CA ASN A 39 -19.67 -5.25 11.48
C ASN A 39 -19.93 -4.69 12.89
N ASP A 40 -19.08 -3.78 13.39
CA ASP A 40 -19.08 -3.35 14.79
C ASP A 40 -19.47 -1.86 14.99
N PHE A 41 -19.72 -1.12 13.89
CA PHE A 41 -20.10 0.30 13.92
C PHE A 41 -21.60 0.55 13.62
N ASP A 42 -22.52 -0.29 14.12
CA ASP A 42 -23.96 -0.08 13.93
C ASP A 42 -24.60 0.94 14.90
N GLY A 43 -23.81 1.48 15.84
CA GLY A 43 -24.21 2.52 16.78
C GLY A 43 -25.13 2.06 17.92
N THR A 44 -25.46 0.77 18.01
CA THR A 44 -26.36 0.24 19.05
C THR A 44 -25.62 -0.51 20.17
N ASN A 45 -24.44 -1.05 19.86
CA ASN A 45 -23.53 -1.64 20.84
C ASN A 45 -22.19 -0.90 20.84
N LYS A 46 -21.54 -0.84 22.00
CA LYS A 46 -20.15 -0.39 22.05
C LYS A 46 -19.33 -1.47 21.35
N PRO A 47 -18.60 -1.15 20.26
CA PRO A 47 -17.79 -2.13 19.57
C PRO A 47 -16.82 -2.82 20.53
N ASP A 48 -16.71 -4.14 20.45
CA ASP A 48 -15.60 -4.84 21.10
C ASP A 48 -14.37 -4.59 20.26
N ALA A 49 -13.68 -3.49 20.55
CA ALA A 49 -12.45 -3.10 19.87
C ALA A 49 -11.36 -4.20 19.91
N LYS A 50 -11.52 -5.23 20.76
CA LYS A 50 -10.62 -6.37 20.86
C LYS A 50 -11.09 -7.62 20.09
N GLY A 51 -12.31 -7.65 19.58
CA GLY A 51 -12.91 -8.77 18.86
C GLY A 51 -12.66 -8.73 17.35
N ASP A 52 -13.43 -9.50 16.58
CA ASP A 52 -13.35 -9.46 15.12
C ASP A 52 -14.03 -8.21 14.54
N ILE A 53 -13.27 -7.40 13.82
CA ILE A 53 -13.76 -6.20 13.14
C ILE A 53 -13.58 -6.40 11.63
N PHE A 54 -14.61 -6.90 10.97
CA PHE A 54 -14.60 -7.12 9.53
C PHE A 54 -14.97 -5.85 8.77
N LEU A 55 -14.13 -5.45 7.82
CA LEU A 55 -14.46 -4.46 6.82
C LEU A 55 -15.60 -4.98 5.93
N GLU A 56 -16.73 -4.29 5.95
CA GLU A 56 -17.90 -4.64 5.15
C GLU A 56 -17.97 -3.86 3.84
N SER A 57 -17.59 -2.58 3.88
CA SER A 57 -17.61 -1.72 2.70
C SER A 57 -16.71 -0.51 2.85
N VAL A 58 -16.28 0.04 1.72
CA VAL A 58 -15.62 1.35 1.60
C VAL A 58 -16.46 2.21 0.66
N THR A 59 -16.62 3.49 0.96
CA THR A 59 -17.18 4.48 0.05
C THR A 59 -16.07 5.41 -0.44
N ILE A 60 -15.93 5.55 -1.75
CA ILE A 60 -14.99 6.46 -2.43
C ILE A 60 -15.79 7.22 -3.48
N ASP A 61 -15.80 8.56 -3.41
CA ASP A 61 -16.49 9.41 -4.41
C ASP A 61 -17.94 8.96 -4.72
N ASP A 62 -18.70 8.63 -3.67
CA ASP A 62 -20.08 8.09 -3.67
C ASP A 62 -20.26 6.65 -4.18
N GLU A 63 -19.19 5.97 -4.59
CA GLU A 63 -19.21 4.55 -4.94
C GLU A 63 -18.97 3.67 -3.71
N VAL A 64 -19.87 2.71 -3.48
CA VAL A 64 -19.73 1.72 -2.41
C VAL A 64 -19.07 0.45 -2.95
N VAL A 65 -17.88 0.14 -2.44
CA VAL A 65 -17.11 -1.06 -2.74
C VAL A 65 -17.28 -2.07 -1.60
N THR A 66 -17.77 -3.26 -1.93
CA THR A 66 -17.94 -4.40 -0.99
C THR A 66 -17.07 -5.61 -1.36
N GLU A 67 -16.54 -5.63 -2.58
CA GLU A 67 -15.74 -6.73 -3.12
C GLU A 67 -14.26 -6.34 -3.09
N PHE A 68 -13.54 -6.81 -2.09
CA PHE A 68 -12.13 -6.52 -1.90
C PHE A 68 -11.24 -7.57 -2.55
N SER A 69 -10.08 -7.13 -3.03
CA SER A 69 -8.98 -8.03 -3.39
C SER A 69 -7.94 -7.97 -2.29
N PHE A 70 -7.63 -9.12 -1.69
CA PHE A 70 -6.66 -9.22 -0.62
C PHE A 70 -5.27 -9.57 -1.15
N ILE A 71 -4.29 -9.49 -0.26
CA ILE A 71 -2.92 -9.91 -0.51
C ILE A 71 -2.89 -11.43 -0.72
N GLU A 72 -2.15 -11.89 -1.73
CA GLU A 72 -1.99 -13.31 -2.07
C GLU A 72 -0.58 -13.83 -1.79
N ALA A 73 0.42 -12.95 -1.72
CA ALA A 73 1.76 -13.31 -1.29
C ALA A 73 2.45 -12.14 -0.59
N VAL A 74 3.37 -12.51 0.31
CA VAL A 74 4.21 -11.60 1.08
C VAL A 74 5.66 -12.05 0.92
N PHE A 75 6.56 -11.10 0.78
CA PHE A 75 8.00 -11.35 0.80
C PHE A 75 8.70 -10.33 1.68
N ILE A 76 9.17 -10.75 2.86
CA ILE A 76 10.03 -9.94 3.71
C ILE A 76 11.36 -9.67 2.98
N GLN A 77 11.64 -8.41 2.71
CA GLN A 77 12.87 -7.92 2.10
C GLN A 77 13.93 -7.62 3.14
N SER A 78 13.52 -7.02 4.27
CA SER A 78 14.37 -6.79 5.41
C SER A 78 13.57 -6.90 6.70
N ASN A 79 14.24 -7.35 7.76
CA ASN A 79 13.66 -7.48 9.07
C ASN A 79 14.75 -7.25 10.11
N ASP A 80 14.52 -6.33 11.05
CA ASP A 80 15.43 -6.18 12.18
C ASP A 80 15.46 -7.45 13.03
N GLU A 81 16.60 -7.76 13.66
CA GLU A 81 16.75 -8.98 14.45
C GLU A 81 15.83 -8.97 15.68
N HIS A 82 15.07 -10.05 15.86
CA HIS A 82 14.34 -10.28 17.09
C HIS A 82 15.26 -10.85 18.18
N THR A 83 15.44 -10.10 19.27
CA THR A 83 16.29 -10.53 20.40
C THR A 83 15.49 -10.91 21.65
N GLY A 84 14.16 -10.97 21.53
CA GLY A 84 13.21 -11.26 22.60
C GLY A 84 12.46 -10.02 23.11
N GLY A 85 11.27 -10.24 23.68
CA GLY A 85 10.37 -9.16 24.10
C GLY A 85 10.05 -8.22 22.95
N ASN A 86 9.80 -6.94 23.25
CA ASN A 86 9.49 -5.93 22.24
C ASN A 86 10.75 -5.43 21.52
N THR A 87 11.47 -6.32 20.84
CA THR A 87 12.65 -5.97 20.06
C THR A 87 12.55 -6.50 18.63
N GLY A 88 12.75 -5.58 17.69
CA GLY A 88 12.99 -5.92 16.29
C GLY A 88 11.87 -6.76 15.66
N ALA A 89 12.15 -7.21 14.44
CA ALA A 89 11.29 -7.98 13.57
C ALA A 89 9.86 -7.45 13.32
N ALA A 90 9.29 -7.87 12.20
CA ALA A 90 7.86 -7.88 11.99
C ALA A 90 7.22 -8.87 12.97
N SER A 91 6.14 -8.46 13.60
CA SER A 91 5.23 -9.31 14.35
C SER A 91 3.88 -9.36 13.65
N ALA A 92 3.17 -10.46 13.86
CA ALA A 92 1.79 -10.64 13.45
C ALA A 92 0.96 -10.70 14.73
N ASP A 93 -0.04 -9.83 14.88
CA ASP A 93 -0.91 -9.80 16.07
C ASP A 93 -2.39 -9.72 15.66
N ILE A 94 -3.25 -10.12 16.59
CA ILE A 94 -4.71 -10.04 16.44
C ILE A 94 -5.33 -9.38 17.67
N GLY A 95 -6.55 -8.84 17.56
CA GLY A 95 -7.30 -8.39 18.74
C GLY A 95 -7.37 -9.48 19.84
N ASP A 96 -7.38 -9.09 21.12
CA ASP A 96 -7.34 -10.05 22.25
C ASP A 96 -8.43 -11.14 22.19
N ASN A 97 -9.58 -10.81 21.58
CA ASN A 97 -10.74 -11.68 21.42
C ASN A 97 -11.01 -12.04 19.94
N ALA A 98 -10.13 -11.66 19.01
CA ALA A 98 -10.28 -11.97 17.59
C ALA A 98 -10.10 -13.47 17.35
N THR A 99 -10.77 -14.01 16.32
CA THR A 99 -10.82 -15.46 16.05
C THR A 99 -10.13 -15.85 14.74
N THR A 100 -9.66 -14.87 13.96
CA THR A 100 -8.90 -15.09 12.72
C THR A 100 -7.47 -14.60 12.85
N GLY A 101 -6.58 -15.03 11.96
CA GLY A 101 -5.17 -14.62 11.98
C GLY A 101 -4.31 -15.41 12.96
N VAL A 102 -3.12 -14.89 13.24
CA VAL A 102 -2.13 -15.47 14.16
C VAL A 102 -1.45 -14.40 15.01
N LYS A 103 -0.98 -14.83 16.19
CA LYS A 103 -0.11 -14.06 17.08
C LYS A 103 1.28 -14.68 17.09
N VAL A 104 2.25 -14.00 16.47
CA VAL A 104 3.62 -14.49 16.31
C VAL A 104 4.60 -13.32 16.40
N GLU A 105 5.50 -13.41 17.38
CA GLU A 105 6.73 -12.63 17.45
C GLU A 105 7.73 -13.18 16.42
N ASP A 106 8.46 -12.33 15.70
CA ASP A 106 9.37 -12.74 14.60
C ASP A 106 8.64 -13.46 13.45
N ALA A 107 7.58 -12.83 12.96
CA ALA A 107 6.68 -13.35 11.94
C ALA A 107 7.41 -13.64 10.61
N GLN A 108 7.07 -14.78 10.00
CA GLN A 108 7.52 -15.15 8.66
C GLN A 108 6.49 -14.74 7.60
N ASN A 109 6.85 -14.90 6.31
CA ASN A 109 5.98 -14.52 5.19
C ASN A 109 4.56 -15.11 5.31
N GLU A 110 4.44 -16.36 5.74
CA GLU A 110 3.16 -17.06 5.87
C GLU A 110 2.30 -16.50 7.01
N ASP A 111 2.92 -16.07 8.11
CA ASP A 111 2.23 -15.47 9.26
C ASP A 111 1.67 -14.09 8.88
N ILE A 112 2.50 -13.27 8.23
CA ILE A 112 2.11 -11.96 7.70
C ILE A 112 0.99 -12.11 6.66
N LEU A 113 1.12 -13.08 5.74
CA LEU A 113 0.09 -13.36 4.73
C LEU A 113 -1.24 -13.70 5.39
N LEU A 114 -1.24 -14.58 6.41
CA LEU A 114 -2.46 -15.00 7.10
C LEU A 114 -3.18 -13.83 7.79
N ASN A 115 -2.44 -12.86 8.31
CA ASN A 115 -3.02 -11.65 8.91
C ASN A 115 -3.51 -10.64 7.85
N LEU A 116 -2.88 -10.56 6.68
CA LEU A 116 -3.20 -9.56 5.66
C LEU A 116 -4.14 -10.07 4.54
N SER A 117 -4.41 -11.37 4.45
CA SER A 117 -5.26 -11.97 3.41
C SER A 117 -6.75 -12.00 3.77
N THR A 118 -7.23 -11.07 4.61
CA THR A 118 -8.59 -11.08 5.18
C THR A 118 -9.15 -9.67 5.32
N SER A 119 -10.47 -9.55 5.53
CA SER A 119 -11.14 -8.28 5.84
C SER A 119 -11.15 -7.95 7.33
N ASN A 120 -10.58 -8.79 8.20
CA ASN A 120 -10.53 -8.49 9.64
C ASN A 120 -9.47 -7.42 9.95
N LEU A 121 -9.92 -6.20 10.23
CA LEU A 121 -9.10 -5.03 10.54
C LEU A 121 -8.39 -5.14 11.90
N ASN A 122 -8.72 -6.15 12.69
CA ASN A 122 -8.04 -6.47 13.93
C ASN A 122 -6.96 -7.54 13.78
N ASN A 123 -6.70 -8.02 12.56
CA ASN A 123 -5.45 -8.71 12.22
C ASN A 123 -4.46 -7.66 11.73
N ILE A 124 -3.29 -7.58 12.36
CA ILE A 124 -2.29 -6.57 12.05
C ILE A 124 -0.92 -7.20 11.86
N VAL A 125 -0.06 -6.39 11.25
CA VAL A 125 1.37 -6.63 11.16
C VAL A 125 2.01 -5.35 11.65
N ASP A 126 2.87 -5.46 12.64
CA ASP A 126 3.55 -4.35 13.26
C ASP A 126 5.01 -4.68 13.53
N THR A 127 5.74 -3.67 13.99
CA THR A 127 7.09 -3.84 14.50
C THR A 127 7.00 -3.81 16.01
N GLU A 128 7.88 -4.55 16.67
CA GLU A 128 8.11 -4.33 18.08
C GLU A 128 8.75 -2.95 18.31
N ASP A 129 8.04 -2.02 18.96
CA ASP A 129 8.36 -0.65 19.48
C ASP A 129 9.46 0.20 18.79
N LYS A 130 10.63 -0.38 18.48
CA LYS A 130 11.83 0.26 17.93
C LYS A 130 12.40 -0.45 16.68
N GLY A 131 11.74 -1.50 16.20
CA GLY A 131 12.15 -2.25 15.01
C GLY A 131 11.68 -1.61 13.71
N SER A 132 12.17 -2.17 12.61
CA SER A 132 11.74 -1.88 11.26
C SER A 132 11.76 -3.15 10.41
N PHE A 133 10.86 -3.21 9.44
CA PHE A 133 10.85 -4.24 8.41
C PHE A 133 10.41 -3.64 7.08
N GLU A 134 10.75 -4.33 6.00
CA GLU A 134 10.30 -4.03 4.64
C GLU A 134 9.72 -5.31 4.04
N ILE A 135 8.53 -5.21 3.46
CA ILE A 135 7.84 -6.33 2.80
C ILE A 135 7.38 -5.92 1.41
N ASP A 136 7.47 -6.86 0.48
CA ASP A 136 6.77 -6.79 -0.81
C ASP A 136 5.43 -7.53 -0.69
N LEU A 137 4.38 -6.93 -1.24
CA LEU A 137 3.04 -7.47 -1.27
C LEU A 137 2.62 -7.77 -2.70
N ALA A 138 2.06 -8.97 -2.93
CA ALA A 138 1.48 -9.34 -4.21
C ALA A 138 -0.05 -9.42 -4.10
N PHE A 139 -0.72 -8.87 -5.11
CA PHE A 139 -2.17 -8.91 -5.25
C PHE A 139 -2.54 -9.73 -6.48
N GLY A 140 -3.58 -10.55 -6.39
CA GLY A 140 -4.02 -11.41 -7.51
C GLY A 140 -4.61 -10.68 -8.71
N LYS A 141 -4.82 -9.37 -8.58
CA LYS A 141 -5.42 -8.51 -9.61
C LYS A 141 -4.68 -7.17 -9.67
N ALA A 142 -4.77 -6.51 -10.82
CA ALA A 142 -4.38 -5.11 -10.91
C ALA A 142 -5.25 -4.28 -9.95
N ILE A 143 -4.61 -3.39 -9.20
CA ILE A 143 -5.22 -2.54 -8.19
C ILE A 143 -5.17 -1.09 -8.66
N ASP A 144 -6.30 -0.41 -8.54
CA ASP A 144 -6.43 1.02 -8.85
C ASP A 144 -6.49 1.87 -7.57
N ASN A 145 -6.96 1.26 -6.46
CA ASN A 145 -7.07 1.89 -5.15
C ASN A 145 -6.52 0.95 -4.08
N LEU A 146 -5.79 1.50 -3.11
CA LEU A 146 -5.25 0.77 -1.96
C LEU A 146 -5.81 1.38 -0.69
N MET A 147 -6.44 0.54 0.14
CA MET A 147 -6.77 0.90 1.52
C MET A 147 -5.65 0.43 2.43
N ILE A 148 -5.03 1.37 3.14
CA ILE A 148 -4.12 1.08 4.24
C ILE A 148 -4.85 1.50 5.53
N TRP A 149 -4.91 0.58 6.49
CA TRP A 149 -5.51 0.80 7.79
C TRP A 149 -4.48 0.53 8.88
N GLU A 150 -4.45 1.40 9.87
CA GLU A 150 -3.68 1.22 11.09
C GLU A 150 -4.63 1.14 12.29
N ARG A 151 -4.36 0.21 13.20
CA ARG A 151 -5.05 0.19 14.49
C ARG A 151 -4.51 1.34 15.34
N GLY A 152 -5.39 2.24 15.77
CA GLY A 152 -5.02 3.29 16.73
C GLY A 152 -4.62 2.69 18.09
N MET A 153 -3.64 3.32 18.76
CA MET A 153 -3.20 2.98 20.12
C MET A 153 -4.22 3.36 21.20
#